data_AF-A0A1J0VPB3-F1
#
_entry.id   AF-A0A1J0VPB3-F1
#
_cell.length_a   1.000
_cell.length_b   1.000
_cell.length_c   1.000
_cell.angle_alpha   90.00
_cell.angle_beta   90.00
_cell.angle_gamma   90.00
#
_symmetry.space_group_name_H-M   'P 1'
#
loop_
_entity.id
_entity.type
_entity.pdbx_description
1 polymer ?
#
loop_
_entity_poly.entity_id
_entity_poly.type
_entity_poly.pdbx_seq_one_letter_code
_entity_poly.pdbx_strand_id
1 'polypeptide(L)'
;MTEANTKLVHPQPIPPITKRYRTILADPPWDILQRGTRGAEQHYSLMPIEQIKAMPVADLAEDNAHLFLWVTNATLRHGFEVMDAWGFTYRSPLTWVKPRLQLGQYLRNMTEHVLFGTRGKAPVNFRAQPTWFIAPVQDHSHKPEEQFAIIERVSHGPYLELFARRRQPGWEAWGNEIDDSDIVIPGYPVPSDHQRAHKGNDDPRILTG
;
A
#
# COMPACT_ATOMS: atom_id res chain seq x y z
N MET A 1 23.86 0.21 46.75
CA MET A 1 23.18 0.86 45.62
C MET A 1 24.14 0.79 44.46
N THR A 2 23.90 -0.10 43.50
CA THR A 2 24.80 -0.33 42.37
C THR A 2 24.05 0.08 41.12
N GLU A 3 24.56 1.10 40.43
CA GLU A 3 23.96 1.72 39.25
C GLU A 3 23.90 0.73 38.08
N ALA A 4 22.71 0.59 37.50
CA ALA A 4 22.51 -0.20 36.29
C ALA A 4 22.95 0.63 35.07
N ASN A 5 23.98 0.13 34.39
CA ASN A 5 24.56 0.73 33.19
C ASN A 5 23.62 0.46 31.99
N THR A 6 22.76 1.42 31.67
CA THR A 6 21.91 1.38 30.47
C THR A 6 22.78 1.58 29.24
N LYS A 7 23.12 0.49 28.55
CA LYS A 7 23.72 0.56 27.21
C LYS A 7 22.74 1.26 26.28
N LEU A 8 23.13 2.45 25.81
CA LEU A 8 22.51 3.12 24.68
C LEU A 8 22.60 2.19 23.46
N VAL A 9 21.47 1.61 23.06
CA VAL A 9 21.37 0.90 21.78
C VAL A 9 21.40 1.96 20.70
N HIS A 10 22.53 2.11 20.02
CA HIS A 10 22.60 2.92 18.82
C HIS A 10 21.68 2.30 17.74
N PRO A 11 20.77 3.07 17.11
CA PRO A 11 19.99 2.55 16.01
C PRO A 11 20.95 2.17 14.88
N GLN A 12 20.87 0.92 14.44
CA GLN A 12 21.64 0.44 13.29
C GLN A 12 21.25 1.26 12.05
N PRO A 13 22.21 1.67 11.19
CA PRO A 13 21.91 2.40 9.98
C PRO A 13 21.01 1.56 9.08
N ILE A 14 19.91 2.17 8.65
CA ILE A 14 18.94 1.57 7.75
C ILE A 14 19.63 1.30 6.41
N PRO A 15 19.60 0.07 5.87
CA PRO A 15 20.16 -0.19 4.56
C PRO A 15 19.44 0.66 3.49
N PRO A 16 20.17 1.25 2.53
CA PRO A 16 19.55 2.08 1.51
C PRO A 16 18.52 1.28 0.70
N ILE A 17 17.40 1.91 0.33
CA ILE A 17 16.43 1.34 -0.61
C ILE A 17 17.17 1.09 -1.92
N THR A 18 17.40 -0.17 -2.26
CA THR A 18 18.21 -0.54 -3.43
C THR A 18 17.40 -0.58 -4.73
N LYS A 19 16.07 -0.61 -4.65
CA LYS A 19 15.17 -0.70 -5.80
C LYS A 19 14.04 0.32 -5.71
N ARG A 20 13.76 0.99 -6.82
CA ARG A 20 12.65 1.93 -6.98
C ARG A 20 11.67 1.42 -8.04
N TYR A 21 10.43 1.88 -7.97
CA TYR A 21 9.30 1.39 -8.75
C TYR A 21 8.72 2.45 -9.66
N ARG A 22 8.35 2.04 -10.87
CA ARG A 22 7.62 2.91 -11.81
C ARG A 22 6.12 2.89 -11.57
N THR A 23 5.60 1.85 -10.92
CA THR A 23 4.19 1.77 -10.59
C THR A 23 4.01 1.20 -9.19
N ILE A 24 3.29 1.92 -8.36
CA ILE A 24 2.93 1.52 -7.00
C ILE A 24 1.40 1.42 -6.92
N LEU A 25 0.90 0.30 -6.44
CA LEU A 25 -0.48 0.11 -6.00
C LEU A 25 -0.49 0.10 -4.46
N ALA A 26 -1.43 0.79 -3.84
CA ALA A 26 -1.55 0.80 -2.38
C ALA A 26 -3.01 0.72 -1.93
N ASP A 27 -3.30 -0.10 -0.93
CA ASP A 27 -4.59 -0.18 -0.23
C ASP A 27 -4.41 -0.01 1.29
N PRO A 28 -4.16 1.24 1.77
CA PRO A 28 -3.87 1.46 3.18
C PRO A 28 -5.01 1.04 4.10
N PRO A 29 -4.72 0.58 5.33
CA PRO A 29 -5.73 0.25 6.32
C PRO A 29 -6.25 1.54 7.01
N TRP A 30 -7.06 2.32 6.29
CA TRP A 30 -7.55 3.63 6.74
C TRP A 30 -8.25 3.58 8.12
N ASP A 31 -7.71 4.27 9.13
CA ASP A 31 -8.39 4.49 10.43
C ASP A 31 -9.44 5.62 10.35
N ILE A 32 -10.36 5.52 9.40
CA ILE A 32 -11.37 6.53 9.15
C ILE A 32 -12.74 5.86 9.17
N LEU A 33 -13.61 6.33 10.07
CA LEU A 33 -15.03 5.98 10.19
C LEU A 33 -15.40 4.60 10.78
N GLN A 34 -14.57 4.01 11.65
CA GLN A 34 -15.04 2.90 12.51
C GLN A 34 -15.56 3.32 13.89
N ARG A 35 -15.47 4.61 14.26
CA ARG A 35 -16.02 5.15 15.52
C ARG A 35 -17.53 5.40 15.42
N GLY A 36 -18.32 4.33 15.41
CA GLY A 36 -19.78 4.38 15.47
C GLY A 36 -20.39 3.02 15.77
N THR A 37 -21.62 2.97 16.30
CA THR A 37 -22.36 1.77 16.77
C THR A 37 -22.63 0.68 15.72
N ARG A 38 -22.14 0.84 14.48
CA ARG A 38 -22.23 -0.14 13.38
C ARG A 38 -20.87 -0.44 12.75
N GLY A 39 -19.78 0.04 13.34
CA GLY A 39 -18.42 -0.33 12.94
C GLY A 39 -18.26 -1.83 13.17
N ALA A 40 -17.88 -2.56 12.14
CA ALA A 40 -17.43 -3.93 12.31
C ALA A 40 -16.13 -3.84 13.14
N GLU A 41 -16.26 -3.98 14.46
CA GLU A 41 -15.14 -4.27 15.36
C GLU A 41 -14.56 -5.62 14.92
N GLN A 42 -13.68 -5.60 13.93
CA GLN A 42 -12.92 -6.76 13.48
C GLN A 42 -11.45 -6.38 13.54
N HIS A 43 -10.70 -7.22 14.24
CA HIS A 43 -9.30 -7.10 14.64
C HIS A 43 -8.31 -6.85 13.49
N TYR A 44 -8.34 -5.68 12.86
CA TYR A 44 -7.29 -5.20 11.98
C TYR A 44 -6.69 -3.93 12.58
N SER A 45 -5.35 -3.89 12.66
CA SER A 45 -4.63 -2.69 13.08
C SER A 45 -4.79 -1.62 11.99
N LEU A 46 -5.81 -0.78 12.12
CA LEU A 46 -5.97 0.40 11.27
C LEU A 46 -4.82 1.37 11.51
N MET A 47 -4.45 2.12 10.48
CA MET A 47 -3.37 3.08 10.49
C MET A 47 -3.94 4.50 10.49
N PRO A 48 -3.58 5.35 11.48
CA PRO A 48 -3.92 6.76 11.48
C PRO A 48 -3.45 7.45 10.20
N ILE A 49 -4.23 8.43 9.73
CA ILE A 49 -3.94 9.15 8.47
C ILE A 49 -2.54 9.75 8.43
N GLU A 50 -2.07 10.33 9.55
CA GLU A 50 -0.74 10.92 9.64
C GLU A 50 0.37 9.86 9.52
N GLN A 51 0.13 8.65 10.00
CA GLN A 51 1.07 7.54 9.82
C GLN A 51 1.07 7.05 8.37
N ILE A 52 -0.08 7.01 7.68
CA ILE A 52 -0.13 6.68 6.24
C ILE A 52 0.67 7.74 5.44
N LYS A 53 0.43 9.02 5.71
CA LYS A 53 1.13 10.14 5.04
C LYS A 53 2.64 10.12 5.29
N ALA A 54 3.07 9.69 6.46
CA ALA A 54 4.48 9.62 6.84
C ALA A 54 5.23 8.41 6.25
N MET A 55 4.58 7.52 5.50
CA MET A 55 5.29 6.43 4.83
C MET A 55 6.27 6.97 3.77
N PRO A 56 7.48 6.40 3.66
CA PRO A 56 8.50 6.85 2.71
C PRO A 56 8.22 6.34 1.28
N VAL A 57 6.96 6.38 0.82
CA VAL A 57 6.57 5.93 -0.53
C VAL A 57 7.28 6.76 -1.61
N ALA A 58 7.61 8.01 -1.29
CA ALA A 58 8.41 8.85 -2.15
C ALA A 58 9.79 8.27 -2.48
N ASP A 59 10.42 7.57 -1.53
CA ASP A 59 11.76 6.99 -1.71
C ASP A 59 11.71 5.65 -2.47
N LEU A 60 10.54 5.00 -2.47
CA LEU A 60 10.26 3.81 -3.25
C LEU A 60 9.96 4.12 -4.72
N ALA A 61 9.57 5.35 -5.06
CA ALA A 61 9.16 5.71 -6.41
C ALA A 61 10.34 6.19 -7.29
N GLU A 62 10.38 5.75 -8.55
CA GLU A 62 11.22 6.38 -9.57
C GLU A 62 10.79 7.84 -9.82
N ASP A 63 11.66 8.63 -10.44
CA ASP A 63 11.40 10.06 -10.73
C ASP A 63 10.21 10.25 -11.69
N ASN A 64 9.94 9.25 -12.53
CA ASN A 64 8.72 9.13 -13.32
C ASN A 64 7.97 7.87 -12.89
N ALA A 65 6.92 8.05 -12.09
CA ALA A 65 6.18 6.93 -11.51
C ALA A 65 4.66 7.17 -11.49
N HIS A 66 3.92 6.08 -11.46
CA HIS A 66 2.49 6.03 -11.25
C HIS A 66 2.16 5.54 -9.84
N LEU A 67 1.13 6.14 -9.26
CA LEU A 67 0.49 5.68 -8.03
C LEU A 67 -0.97 5.35 -8.32
N PHE A 68 -1.39 4.17 -7.87
CA PHE A 68 -2.77 3.73 -7.80
C PHE A 68 -3.12 3.56 -6.33
N LEU A 69 -3.95 4.46 -5.78
CA LEU A 69 -4.28 4.48 -4.35
C LEU A 69 -5.74 4.13 -4.13
N TRP A 70 -6.02 3.01 -3.49
CA TRP A 70 -7.37 2.61 -3.12
C TRP A 70 -7.96 3.52 -2.04
N VAL A 71 -9.19 3.95 -2.30
CA VAL A 71 -10.02 4.72 -1.37
C VAL A 71 -11.47 4.27 -1.46
N THR A 72 -12.19 4.47 -0.36
CA THR A 72 -13.65 4.37 -0.31
C THR A 72 -14.27 5.76 -0.52
N ASN A 73 -15.59 5.83 -0.69
CA ASN A 73 -16.30 7.13 -0.69
C ASN A 73 -16.03 7.94 0.59
N ALA A 74 -15.74 7.26 1.71
CA ALA A 74 -15.48 7.86 3.01
C ALA A 74 -14.04 8.38 3.16
N THR A 75 -13.08 7.76 2.48
CA THR A 75 -11.65 8.10 2.56
C THR A 75 -11.16 8.93 1.37
N LEU A 76 -12.03 9.22 0.40
CA LEU A 76 -11.69 9.91 -0.85
C LEU A 76 -10.91 11.22 -0.63
N ARG A 77 -11.37 12.07 0.31
CA ARG A 77 -10.70 13.34 0.62
C ARG A 77 -9.28 13.13 1.16
N HIS A 78 -9.12 12.16 2.05
CA HIS A 78 -7.82 11.81 2.64
C HIS A 78 -6.88 11.14 1.64
N GLY A 79 -7.43 10.44 0.64
CA GLY A 79 -6.66 9.92 -0.47
C GLY A 79 -5.86 11.01 -1.19
N PHE A 80 -6.47 12.16 -1.46
CA PHE A 80 -5.77 13.29 -2.08
C PHE A 80 -4.64 13.81 -1.19
N GLU A 81 -4.89 13.96 0.12
CA GLU A 81 -3.87 14.39 1.10
C GLU A 81 -2.69 13.42 1.19
N VAL A 82 -2.94 12.11 1.06
CA VAL A 82 -1.90 11.08 1.02
C VAL A 82 -1.09 11.13 -0.27
N MET A 83 -1.74 11.30 -1.43
CA MET A 83 -1.04 11.43 -2.70
C MET A 83 -0.08 12.64 -2.68
N ASP A 84 -0.53 13.77 -2.16
CA ASP A 84 0.29 14.97 -2.01
C ASP A 84 1.49 14.71 -1.08
N ALA A 85 1.26 14.08 0.08
CA ALA A 85 2.33 13.74 1.04
C ALA A 85 3.38 12.78 0.45
N TRP A 86 2.94 11.83 -0.38
CA TRP A 86 3.84 10.91 -1.08
C TRP A 86 4.46 11.51 -2.36
N GLY A 87 4.17 12.77 -2.69
CA GLY A 87 4.74 13.46 -3.84
C GLY A 87 4.20 12.97 -5.19
N PHE A 88 2.91 12.67 -5.27
CA PHE A 88 2.19 12.32 -6.50
C PHE A 88 1.08 13.33 -6.78
N THR A 89 1.02 13.83 -8.02
CA THR A 89 -0.08 14.67 -8.48
C THR A 89 -1.24 13.80 -8.93
N TYR A 90 -2.42 13.98 -8.33
CA TYR A 90 -3.66 13.35 -8.77
C TYR A 90 -3.99 13.70 -10.23
N ARG A 91 -4.47 12.71 -11.00
CA ARG A 91 -4.86 12.86 -12.41
C ARG A 91 -6.30 12.49 -12.67
N SER A 92 -6.73 11.30 -12.27
CA SER A 92 -8.08 10.81 -12.55
C SER A 92 -8.46 9.67 -11.60
N PRO A 93 -9.75 9.38 -11.43
CA PRO A 93 -10.16 8.17 -10.72
C PRO A 93 -10.22 6.99 -11.69
N LEU A 94 -10.01 5.79 -11.15
CA LEU A 94 -10.46 4.53 -11.72
C LEU A 94 -11.49 3.94 -10.74
N THR A 95 -12.76 3.94 -11.12
CA THR A 95 -13.87 3.60 -10.23
C THR A 95 -14.28 2.14 -10.41
N TRP A 96 -14.19 1.36 -9.35
CA TRP A 96 -14.80 0.03 -9.31
C TRP A 96 -16.29 0.16 -9.02
N VAL A 97 -17.11 -0.13 -10.03
CA VAL A 97 -18.57 -0.19 -9.94
C VAL A 97 -18.98 -1.58 -9.47
N LYS A 98 -19.72 -1.61 -8.35
CA LYS A 98 -20.21 -2.82 -7.71
C LYS A 98 -21.68 -3.01 -8.10
N PRO A 99 -22.07 -4.14 -8.70
CA PRO A 99 -23.44 -4.36 -9.19
C PRO A 99 -24.44 -4.70 -8.08
N ARG A 100 -24.29 -4.10 -6.88
CA ARG A 100 -25.21 -4.27 -5.74
C ARG A 100 -25.12 -3.10 -4.77
N LEU A 101 -26.25 -2.77 -4.12
CA LEU A 101 -26.32 -1.75 -3.07
C LEU A 101 -25.60 -2.22 -1.81
N GLN A 102 -24.72 -1.38 -1.26
CA GLN A 102 -24.08 -1.58 0.05
C GLN A 102 -24.53 -0.52 1.05
N LEU A 103 -24.04 -0.60 2.28
CA LEU A 103 -24.36 0.37 3.33
C LEU A 103 -23.93 1.79 2.94
N GLY A 104 -24.66 2.79 3.42
CA GLY A 104 -24.33 4.20 3.25
C GLY A 104 -25.39 5.08 3.90
N GLN A 105 -24.96 6.17 4.55
CA GLN A 105 -25.83 7.01 5.39
C GLN A 105 -26.68 7.98 4.55
N TYR A 106 -26.06 8.64 3.57
CA TYR A 106 -26.72 9.61 2.68
C TYR A 106 -27.07 8.99 1.33
N LEU A 107 -26.06 8.38 0.68
CA LEU A 107 -26.21 7.62 -0.55
C LEU A 107 -25.76 6.19 -0.30
N ARG A 108 -26.37 5.23 -1.01
CA ARG A 108 -26.00 3.82 -0.93
C ARG A 108 -24.71 3.58 -1.69
N ASN A 109 -23.69 3.04 -1.03
CA ASN A 109 -22.42 2.75 -1.68
C ASN A 109 -22.59 1.67 -2.76
N MET A 110 -22.16 1.99 -3.97
CA MET A 110 -22.02 1.04 -5.09
C MET A 110 -20.66 1.16 -5.76
N THR A 111 -19.75 1.95 -5.18
CA THR A 111 -18.44 2.24 -5.77
C THR A 111 -17.34 2.21 -4.71
N GLU A 112 -16.16 1.82 -5.14
CA GLU A 112 -14.88 2.21 -4.55
C GLU A 112 -13.99 2.79 -5.65
N HIS A 113 -12.94 3.50 -5.28
CA HIS A 113 -12.10 4.22 -6.24
C HIS A 113 -10.63 3.88 -6.05
N VAL A 114 -9.91 3.83 -7.15
CA VAL A 114 -8.46 3.84 -7.21
C VAL A 114 -8.06 5.20 -7.76
N LEU A 115 -7.44 6.04 -6.94
CA LEU A 115 -6.94 7.33 -7.38
C LEU A 115 -5.67 7.10 -8.19
N PHE A 116 -5.67 7.55 -9.44
CA PHE A 116 -4.49 7.52 -10.30
C PHE A 116 -3.72 8.83 -10.17
N GLY A 117 -2.44 8.73 -9.81
CA GLY A 117 -1.51 9.85 -9.70
C GLY A 117 -0.20 9.61 -10.42
N THR A 118 0.48 10.70 -10.73
CA THR A 118 1.78 10.68 -11.41
C THR A 118 2.81 11.47 -10.64
N ARG A 119 4.05 11.00 -10.66
CA ARG A 119 5.25 11.76 -10.34
C ARG A 119 6.04 12.01 -11.62
N GLY A 120 6.60 13.22 -11.76
CA GLY A 120 7.31 13.62 -12.97
C GLY A 120 6.40 13.67 -14.20
N LYS A 121 6.92 13.25 -15.36
CA LYS A 121 6.17 13.23 -16.63
C LYS A 121 5.31 11.98 -16.81
N ALA A 122 5.76 10.84 -16.27
CA ALA A 122 5.14 9.51 -16.29
C ALA A 122 4.00 9.31 -17.34
N PRO A 123 4.33 9.04 -18.61
CA PRO A 123 3.33 8.81 -19.64
C PRO A 123 2.65 7.44 -19.48
N VAL A 124 1.37 7.38 -19.83
CA VAL A 124 0.61 6.11 -19.89
C VAL A 124 0.85 5.34 -21.19
N ASN A 125 0.78 4.02 -21.08
CA ASN A 125 0.87 3.07 -22.20
C ASN A 125 -0.41 3.00 -23.03
N PHE A 126 -1.55 3.26 -22.41
CA PHE A 126 -2.85 3.16 -23.03
C PHE A 126 -3.73 4.33 -22.62
N ARG A 127 -4.15 5.15 -23.60
CA ARG A 127 -4.89 6.40 -23.37
C ARG A 127 -6.41 6.24 -23.36
N ALA A 128 -6.92 5.08 -23.77
CA ALA A 128 -8.36 4.84 -23.90
C ALA A 128 -8.93 3.98 -22.75
N GLN A 129 -8.22 3.86 -21.62
CA GLN A 129 -8.75 3.17 -20.43
C GLN A 129 -9.90 4.00 -19.84
N PRO A 130 -11.12 3.45 -19.73
CA PRO A 130 -12.20 4.15 -19.03
C PRO A 130 -11.88 4.37 -17.56
N THR A 131 -12.40 5.46 -16.99
CA THR A 131 -12.26 5.83 -15.57
C THR A 131 -13.15 4.99 -14.63
N TRP A 132 -13.72 3.90 -15.13
CA TRP A 132 -14.53 2.97 -14.37
C TRP A 132 -14.41 1.55 -14.94
N PHE A 133 -14.72 0.57 -14.11
CA PHE A 133 -14.86 -0.84 -14.51
C PHE A 133 -15.86 -1.54 -13.59
N ILE A 134 -16.45 -2.62 -14.06
CA ILE A 134 -17.31 -3.51 -13.25
C ILE A 134 -16.53 -4.79 -12.99
N ALA A 135 -16.53 -5.22 -11.74
CA ALA A 135 -15.94 -6.48 -11.29
C ALA A 135 -16.78 -7.08 -10.15
N PRO A 136 -16.79 -8.41 -9.97
CA PRO A 136 -17.58 -9.07 -8.92
C PRO A 136 -17.13 -8.62 -7.53
N VAL A 137 -18.11 -8.47 -6.62
CA VAL A 137 -17.80 -8.23 -5.21
C VAL A 137 -17.54 -9.57 -4.54
N GLN A 138 -16.34 -9.73 -4.00
CA GLN A 138 -15.89 -10.92 -3.29
C GLN A 138 -16.09 -10.74 -1.77
N ASP A 139 -15.38 -11.53 -0.97
CA ASP A 139 -15.41 -11.44 0.49
C ASP A 139 -15.00 -10.05 1.00
N HIS A 140 -15.27 -9.79 2.28
CA HIS A 140 -15.09 -8.46 2.86
C HIS A 140 -13.69 -7.88 2.62
N SER A 141 -13.66 -6.64 2.11
CA SER A 141 -12.44 -5.88 1.80
C SER A 141 -11.54 -6.47 0.69
N HIS A 142 -11.99 -7.50 -0.02
CA HIS A 142 -11.26 -8.08 -1.15
C HIS A 142 -11.38 -7.20 -2.40
N LYS A 143 -10.27 -6.62 -2.85
CA LYS A 143 -10.19 -5.82 -4.08
C LYS A 143 -10.12 -6.71 -5.33
N PRO A 144 -10.74 -6.33 -6.46
CA PRO A 144 -10.82 -7.16 -7.66
C PRO A 144 -9.45 -7.36 -8.32
N GLU A 145 -9.11 -8.59 -8.71
CA GLU A 145 -7.89 -8.94 -9.42
C GLU A 145 -7.79 -8.25 -10.79
N GLU A 146 -8.92 -7.90 -11.40
CA GLU A 146 -8.97 -7.16 -12.68
C GLU A 146 -8.22 -5.82 -12.61
N GLN A 147 -8.02 -5.26 -11.41
CA GLN A 147 -7.20 -4.07 -11.21
C GLN A 147 -5.78 -4.23 -11.78
N PHE A 148 -5.17 -5.40 -11.63
CA PHE A 148 -3.77 -5.61 -12.03
C PHE A 148 -3.63 -5.55 -13.55
N ALA A 149 -4.52 -6.23 -14.28
CA ALA A 149 -4.55 -6.18 -15.73
C ALA A 149 -4.85 -4.77 -16.27
N ILE A 150 -5.67 -3.98 -15.57
CA ILE A 150 -5.90 -2.57 -15.92
C ILE A 150 -4.63 -1.74 -15.70
N ILE A 151 -3.97 -1.90 -14.55
CA ILE A 151 -2.76 -1.14 -14.19
C ILE A 151 -1.61 -1.46 -15.14
N GLU A 152 -1.37 -2.74 -15.43
CA GLU A 152 -0.32 -3.20 -16.37
C GLU A 152 -0.57 -2.73 -17.81
N ARG A 153 -1.83 -2.57 -18.21
CA ARG A 153 -2.18 -1.97 -19.50
C ARG A 153 -1.86 -0.48 -19.56
N VAL A 154 -2.04 0.24 -18.46
CA VAL A 154 -1.87 1.70 -18.37
C VAL A 154 -0.43 2.10 -18.06
N SER A 155 0.31 1.26 -17.35
CA SER A 155 1.56 1.64 -16.67
C SER A 155 2.70 0.68 -16.97
N HIS A 156 3.93 1.11 -16.71
CA HIS A 156 5.11 0.24 -16.79
C HIS A 156 5.56 -0.22 -15.41
N GLY A 157 6.09 -1.43 -15.34
CA GLY A 157 6.85 -1.90 -14.18
C GLY A 157 8.26 -1.27 -14.12
N PRO A 158 9.06 -1.55 -13.07
CA PRO A 158 8.78 -2.50 -12.00
C PRO A 158 7.58 -2.10 -11.13
N TYR A 159 6.82 -3.10 -10.69
CA TYR A 159 5.56 -2.95 -9.96
C TYR A 159 5.73 -3.30 -8.48
N LEU A 160 5.11 -2.52 -7.60
CA LEU A 160 5.02 -2.77 -6.17
C LEU A 160 3.57 -2.67 -5.70
N GLU A 161 3.12 -3.65 -4.92
CA GLU A 161 1.88 -3.59 -4.14
C GLU A 161 2.21 -3.36 -2.66
N LEU A 162 1.71 -2.26 -2.11
CA LEU A 162 1.76 -1.94 -0.69
C LEU A 162 0.45 -2.35 0.00
N PHE A 163 0.58 -2.88 1.21
CA PHE A 163 -0.50 -3.46 2.00
C PHE A 163 -1.12 -4.71 1.35
N ALA A 164 -0.29 -5.47 0.63
CA ALA A 164 -0.71 -6.69 -0.04
C ALA A 164 -1.21 -7.73 0.97
N ARG A 165 -2.32 -8.40 0.62
CA ARG A 165 -2.86 -9.56 1.36
C ARG A 165 -2.64 -10.88 0.63
N ARG A 166 -2.18 -10.80 -0.61
CA ARG A 166 -1.86 -11.93 -1.49
C ARG A 166 -0.81 -11.48 -2.49
N ARG A 167 -0.12 -12.44 -3.10
CA ARG A 167 0.86 -12.14 -4.14
C ARG A 167 0.21 -12.09 -5.51
N GLN A 168 0.65 -11.13 -6.32
CA GLN A 168 0.33 -11.04 -7.74
C GLN A 168 1.59 -11.40 -8.54
N PRO A 169 1.53 -12.35 -9.50
CA PRO A 169 2.66 -12.67 -10.35
C PRO A 169 3.21 -11.44 -11.09
N GLY A 170 4.52 -11.25 -11.06
CA GLY A 170 5.20 -10.10 -11.68
C GLY A 170 5.20 -8.81 -10.85
N TRP A 171 4.61 -8.83 -9.67
CA TRP A 171 4.61 -7.72 -8.70
C TRP A 171 5.45 -8.10 -7.49
N GLU A 172 6.21 -7.12 -6.98
CA GLU A 172 6.73 -7.21 -5.63
C GLU A 172 5.66 -6.74 -4.64
N ALA A 173 5.65 -7.31 -3.45
CA ALA A 173 4.62 -7.09 -2.47
C ALA A 173 5.21 -6.73 -1.10
N TRP A 174 4.51 -5.85 -0.39
CA TRP A 174 4.77 -5.55 1.01
C TRP A 174 3.44 -5.52 1.76
N GLY A 175 3.35 -6.25 2.87
CA GLY A 175 2.12 -6.34 3.64
C GLY A 175 2.23 -7.20 4.89
N ASN A 176 1.32 -6.98 5.83
CA ASN A 176 1.26 -7.71 7.11
C ASN A 176 0.49 -9.03 7.03
N GLU A 177 -0.24 -9.27 5.93
CA GLU A 177 -1.05 -10.47 5.68
C GLU A 177 -0.39 -11.40 4.65
N ILE A 178 0.90 -11.21 4.35
CA ILE A 178 1.70 -12.11 3.50
C ILE A 178 2.91 -12.63 4.28
N ASP A 179 3.27 -13.89 4.01
CA ASP A 179 4.36 -14.58 4.71
C ASP A 179 5.74 -14.03 4.35
N ASP A 180 5.89 -13.44 3.15
CA ASP A 180 7.17 -13.00 2.60
C ASP A 180 7.05 -11.68 1.84
N SER A 181 7.06 -10.55 2.56
CA SER A 181 7.22 -9.24 1.90
C SER A 181 8.57 -9.18 1.18
N ASP A 182 8.61 -8.59 -0.02
CA ASP A 182 9.81 -8.48 -0.84
C ASP A 182 10.75 -7.37 -0.34
N ILE A 183 10.18 -6.27 0.14
CA ILE A 183 10.89 -5.10 0.66
C ILE A 183 10.72 -4.93 2.17
N VAL A 184 11.56 -4.08 2.77
CA VAL A 184 11.46 -3.63 4.16
C VAL A 184 11.21 -2.12 4.14
N ILE A 185 10.23 -1.65 4.90
CA ILE A 185 9.94 -0.22 5.05
C ILE A 185 10.33 0.22 6.47
N PRO A 186 11.38 1.05 6.63
CA PRO A 186 11.84 1.48 7.94
C PRO A 186 10.76 2.22 8.73
N GLY A 187 10.54 1.82 9.99
CA GLY A 187 9.47 2.37 10.84
C GLY A 187 8.09 1.75 10.61
N TYR A 188 7.95 0.84 9.64
CA TYR A 188 6.73 0.11 9.31
C TYR A 188 7.02 -1.39 9.27
N PRO A 189 7.27 -2.04 10.43
CA PRO A 189 7.58 -3.46 10.44
C PRO A 189 6.36 -4.30 10.07
N VAL A 190 6.59 -5.38 9.33
CA VAL A 190 5.61 -6.45 9.05
C VAL A 190 6.09 -7.78 9.63
N PRO A 191 5.19 -8.75 9.89
CA PRO A 191 5.58 -10.02 10.50
C PRO A 191 6.72 -10.76 9.78
N SER A 192 6.78 -10.64 8.45
CA SER A 192 7.81 -11.28 7.62
C SER A 192 9.22 -10.69 7.81
N ASP A 193 9.36 -9.46 8.34
CA ASP A 193 10.67 -8.85 8.64
C ASP A 193 11.43 -9.64 9.73
N HIS A 194 10.71 -10.15 10.72
CA HIS A 194 11.28 -10.93 11.81
C HIS A 194 11.75 -12.32 11.34
N GLN A 195 11.05 -12.92 10.36
CA GLN A 195 11.45 -14.20 9.78
C GLN A 195 12.77 -14.09 9.00
N ARG A 196 13.00 -12.96 8.32
CA ARG A 196 14.26 -12.67 7.63
C ARG A 196 15.43 -12.53 8.61
N ALA A 197 15.21 -11.88 9.76
CA ALA A 197 16.22 -11.73 10.80
C ALA A 197 16.70 -13.07 11.39
N HIS A 198 15.78 -14.03 11.55
CA HIS A 198 16.13 -15.39 12.02
C HIS A 198 16.91 -16.19 10.97
N LYS A 199 16.52 -16.14 9.68
CA LYS A 199 17.26 -16.84 8.61
C LYS A 199 18.68 -16.32 8.40
N GLY A 200 18.93 -15.04 8.63
CA GLY A 200 20.28 -14.45 8.56
C GLY A 200 21.22 -14.93 9.68
N ASN A 201 20.67 -15.43 10.79
CA ASN A 201 21.42 -15.91 11.95
C ASN A 201 21.74 -17.42 11.88
N ASP A 202 21.06 -18.16 11.00
CA ASP A 202 21.25 -19.59 10.75
C ASP A 202 22.08 -19.87 9.47
N ASP A 203 22.69 -18.86 8.84
CA ASP A 203 23.62 -19.08 7.71
C ASP A 203 25.01 -19.51 8.26
N PRO A 204 25.42 -20.78 8.07
CA PRO A 204 26.72 -21.27 8.56
C PRO A 204 27.92 -20.58 7.89
N ARG A 205 27.71 -19.67 6.93
CA ARG A 205 28.78 -18.94 6.23
C ARG A 205 29.25 -17.66 6.95
N ILE A 206 28.66 -17.27 8.08
CA ILE A 206 29.04 -16.04 8.82
C ILE A 206 30.00 -16.32 10.01
N LEU A 207 30.27 -17.59 10.34
CA LEU A 207 31.21 -17.94 11.44
C LEU A 207 32.68 -18.13 11.01
N THR A 208 33.08 -17.73 9.81
CA THR A 208 34.51 -17.65 9.44
C THR A 208 34.81 -16.30 8.79
N GLY A 209 35.21 -15.34 9.62
CA GLY A 209 35.77 -14.04 9.24
C GLY A 209 36.44 -13.40 10.44
#